data_AF-R2VAY4-F1
#
_entry.id   AF-R2VAY4-F1
#
_cell.length_a   1.000
_cell.length_b   1.000
_cell.length_c   1.000
_cell.angle_alpha   90.00
_cell.angle_beta   90.00
_cell.angle_gamma   90.00
#
_symmetry.space_group_name_H-M   'P 1'
#
loop_
_entity.id
_entity.type
_entity.pdbx_description
1 polymer ?
#
loop_
_entity_poly.entity_id
_entity_poly.type
_entity_poly.pdbx_seq_one_letter_code
_entity_poly.pdbx_strand_id
1 'polypeptide(L)'
;MAINNIIDLDAKLALTKTVKIAGKNYDISISDEIDCALSDYAYIDVTVQLRDMASKLEKLDGVETTTADQYKSFTQEELISMRNGALATLDVVLGQGEGQRIYDHYGQSTKAVNTVIGLLRTELDKVMVERKKAADKHYSNRHKNNKKK
;
A
#
# COMPACT_ATOMS: atom_id res chain seq x y z
N MET A 1 36.80 -5.11 -33.48
CA MET A 1 36.11 -4.28 -32.49
C MET A 1 35.10 -5.15 -31.77
N ALA A 2 35.35 -5.49 -30.50
CA ALA A 2 34.35 -6.19 -29.70
C ALA A 2 33.22 -5.22 -29.40
N ILE A 3 32.04 -5.46 -29.97
CA ILE A 3 30.82 -4.77 -29.57
C ILE A 3 30.56 -5.24 -28.13
N ASN A 4 30.70 -4.34 -27.16
CA ASN A 4 30.32 -4.61 -25.78
C ASN A 4 28.83 -4.96 -25.75
N ASN A 5 28.52 -6.25 -25.76
CA ASN A 5 27.19 -6.81 -25.80
C ASN A 5 26.62 -6.90 -24.37
N ILE A 6 26.87 -5.87 -23.56
CA ILE A 6 26.42 -5.80 -22.17
C ILE A 6 24.96 -5.35 -22.21
N ILE A 7 24.05 -6.26 -21.86
CA ILE A 7 22.64 -5.94 -21.69
C ILE A 7 22.46 -5.48 -20.24
N ASP A 8 22.12 -4.20 -20.06
CA ASP A 8 21.79 -3.64 -18.76
C ASP A 8 20.41 -4.13 -18.31
N LEU A 9 20.40 -5.10 -17.40
CA LEU A 9 19.19 -5.67 -16.81
C LEU A 9 18.66 -4.79 -15.67
N ASP A 10 19.52 -4.00 -15.03
CA ASP A 10 19.16 -3.14 -13.90
C ASP A 10 18.29 -1.96 -14.38
N ALA A 11 18.67 -1.34 -15.48
CA ALA A 11 17.85 -0.31 -16.13
C ALA A 11 16.51 -0.86 -16.65
N LYS A 12 16.45 -2.16 -17.00
CA LYS A 12 15.20 -2.82 -17.43
C LYS A 12 14.30 -3.19 -16.26
N LEU A 13 14.88 -3.51 -15.11
CA LEU A 13 14.15 -3.90 -13.91
C LEU A 13 13.81 -2.72 -13.00
N ALA A 14 14.46 -1.56 -13.17
CA ALA A 14 14.28 -0.28 -12.46
C ALA A 14 13.12 -0.28 -11.45
N LEU A 15 13.37 -0.84 -10.26
CA LEU A 15 12.34 -1.14 -9.26
C LEU A 15 11.88 0.10 -8.49
N THR A 16 12.39 1.27 -8.82
CA THR A 16 12.14 2.48 -8.04
C THR A 16 11.10 3.38 -8.72
N LYS A 17 10.16 3.89 -7.94
CA LYS A 17 9.14 4.86 -8.37
C LYS A 17 9.22 6.10 -7.50
N THR A 18 9.33 7.27 -8.14
CA THR A 18 9.23 8.54 -7.44
C THR A 18 7.77 8.93 -7.24
N VAL A 19 7.37 9.22 -6.01
CA VAL A 19 6.04 9.73 -5.65
C VAL A 19 6.14 11.00 -4.82
N LYS A 20 5.12 11.85 -4.85
CA LYS A 20 5.04 13.07 -4.05
C LYS A 20 3.90 12.96 -3.04
N ILE A 21 4.21 13.07 -1.75
CA ILE A 21 3.24 12.95 -0.66
C ILE A 21 3.49 14.05 0.36
N ALA A 22 2.43 14.78 0.74
CA ALA A 22 2.50 15.86 1.72
C ALA A 22 3.68 16.84 1.46
N GLY A 23 3.84 17.23 0.19
CA GLY A 23 4.88 18.17 -0.27
C GLY A 23 6.28 17.60 -0.49
N LYS A 24 6.58 16.38 -0.02
CA LYS A 24 7.90 15.74 -0.14
C LYS A 24 7.91 14.67 -1.24
N ASN A 25 9.04 14.55 -1.94
CA ASN A 25 9.26 13.49 -2.93
C ASN A 25 9.94 12.28 -2.26
N TYR A 26 9.54 11.08 -2.68
CA TYR A 26 10.07 9.80 -2.20
C TYR A 26 10.40 8.92 -3.38
N ASP A 27 11.59 8.30 -3.33
CA ASP A 27 11.98 7.25 -4.26
C ASP A 27 11.72 5.91 -3.57
N ILE A 28 10.64 5.23 -3.96
CA ILE A 28 10.19 3.99 -3.34
C ILE A 28 10.64 2.82 -4.19
N SER A 29 11.42 1.92 -3.60
CA SER A 29 11.83 0.67 -4.25
C SER A 29 10.77 -0.41 -4.05
N ILE A 30 10.20 -0.91 -5.14
CA ILE A 30 9.26 -2.02 -5.13
C ILE A 30 10.01 -3.27 -4.66
N SER A 31 9.58 -3.80 -3.52
CA SER A 31 10.18 -4.94 -2.83
C SER A 31 9.09 -5.71 -2.10
N ASP A 32 9.35 -6.98 -1.81
CA ASP A 32 8.41 -7.84 -1.10
C ASP A 32 8.02 -7.26 0.27
N GLU A 33 8.94 -6.58 0.97
CA GLU A 33 8.66 -5.92 2.25
C GLU A 33 7.63 -4.79 2.11
N ILE A 34 7.78 -3.93 1.10
CA ILE A 34 6.85 -2.84 0.82
C ILE A 34 5.51 -3.38 0.34
N ASP A 35 5.52 -4.40 -0.51
CA ASP A 35 4.30 -5.04 -0.99
C ASP A 35 3.53 -5.75 0.14
N CYS A 36 4.23 -6.41 1.07
CA CYS A 36 3.66 -6.97 2.29
C CYS A 36 3.06 -5.87 3.17
N ALA A 37 3.82 -4.81 3.49
CA ALA A 37 3.33 -3.71 4.33
C ALA A 37 2.05 -3.06 3.78
N LEU A 38 2.01 -2.83 2.46
CA LEU A 38 0.83 -2.27 1.79
C LEU A 38 -0.33 -3.26 1.71
N SER A 39 -0.06 -4.55 1.50
CA SER A 39 -1.09 -5.59 1.37
C SER A 39 -1.73 -5.96 2.70
N ASP A 40 -0.93 -6.11 3.76
CA ASP A 40 -1.37 -6.40 5.11
C ASP A 40 -2.28 -5.30 5.65
N TYR A 41 -1.97 -4.05 5.29
CA TYR A 41 -2.83 -2.92 5.63
C TYR A 41 -4.05 -2.80 4.69
N ALA A 42 -3.94 -3.12 3.40
CA ALA A 42 -5.04 -2.91 2.45
C ALA A 42 -6.19 -3.92 2.57
N TYR A 43 -6.05 -4.99 3.35
CA TYR A 43 -7.18 -5.84 3.75
C TYR A 43 -8.11 -5.16 4.77
N ILE A 44 -7.73 -3.97 5.24
CA ILE A 44 -8.55 -3.07 6.05
C ILE A 44 -9.43 -2.24 5.11
N ASP A 45 -10.43 -2.89 4.51
CA ASP A 45 -11.58 -2.13 4.04
C ASP A 45 -12.26 -1.57 5.30
N VAL A 46 -12.40 -0.24 5.40
CA VAL A 46 -13.10 0.41 6.53
C VAL A 46 -14.47 -0.24 6.74
N THR A 47 -15.09 -0.74 5.67
CA THR A 47 -16.36 -1.45 5.71
C THR A 47 -16.26 -2.85 6.35
N VAL A 48 -15.18 -3.60 6.10
CA VAL A 48 -14.91 -4.90 6.73
C VAL A 48 -14.55 -4.71 8.20
N GLN A 49 -13.81 -3.66 8.54
CA GLN A 49 -13.50 -3.37 9.93
C GLN A 49 -14.69 -2.85 10.73
N LEU A 50 -15.57 -2.02 10.14
CA LEU A 50 -16.83 -1.67 10.78
C LEU A 50 -17.69 -2.91 11.01
N ARG A 51 -17.63 -3.89 10.10
CA ARG A 51 -18.30 -5.18 10.26
C ARG A 51 -17.67 -6.02 11.38
N ASP A 52 -16.35 -6.11 11.45
CA ASP A 52 -15.65 -6.82 12.53
C ASP A 52 -15.85 -6.14 13.89
N MET A 53 -15.89 -4.80 13.92
CA MET A 53 -16.28 -4.03 15.10
C MET A 53 -17.73 -4.35 15.48
N ALA A 54 -18.67 -4.36 14.53
CA ALA A 54 -20.06 -4.72 14.80
C ALA A 54 -20.18 -6.16 15.34
N SER A 55 -19.45 -7.13 14.77
CA SER A 55 -19.45 -8.52 15.25
C SER A 55 -18.74 -8.70 16.60
N LYS A 56 -17.69 -7.93 16.90
CA LYS A 56 -17.08 -7.89 18.24
C LYS A 56 -18.01 -7.23 19.25
N LEU A 57 -18.78 -6.23 18.83
CA LEU A 57 -19.78 -5.54 19.64
C LEU A 57 -20.99 -6.43 19.95
N GLU A 58 -21.50 -7.20 18.99
CA GLU A 58 -22.56 -8.21 19.24
C GLU A 58 -22.14 -9.23 20.31
N LYS A 59 -20.85 -9.61 20.35
CA LYS A 59 -20.32 -10.51 21.39
C LYS A 59 -20.23 -9.85 22.76
N LEU A 60 -20.09 -8.53 22.83
CA LEU A 60 -20.13 -7.75 24.06
C LEU A 60 -21.59 -7.57 24.53
N ASP A 61 -22.53 -7.34 23.62
CA ASP A 61 -23.96 -7.13 23.95
C ASP A 61 -24.64 -8.37 24.57
N GLY A 62 -24.09 -9.58 24.31
CA GLY A 62 -24.50 -10.82 24.96
C GLY A 62 -24.06 -11.00 26.43
N VAL A 63 -23.35 -10.02 26.99
CA VAL A 63 -22.94 -9.98 28.40
C VAL A 63 -23.84 -8.95 29.10
N GLU A 64 -24.63 -9.37 30.10
CA GLU A 64 -25.68 -8.60 30.81
C GLU A 64 -25.27 -7.22 31.38
N THR A 65 -24.01 -6.78 31.23
CA THR A 65 -23.44 -5.61 31.89
C THR A 65 -22.69 -4.65 30.97
N THR A 66 -22.83 -4.75 29.64
CA THR A 66 -22.09 -3.87 28.73
C THR A 66 -22.60 -2.44 28.81
N THR A 67 -21.86 -1.61 29.53
CA THR A 67 -22.18 -0.19 29.74
C THR A 67 -21.80 0.65 28.51
N ALA A 68 -22.48 1.78 28.31
CA ALA A 68 -22.16 2.72 27.22
C ALA A 68 -20.69 3.21 27.25
N ASP A 69 -20.06 3.22 28.43
CA ASP A 69 -18.66 3.60 28.61
C ASP A 69 -17.68 2.51 28.15
N GLN A 70 -18.02 1.22 28.34
CA GLN A 70 -17.24 0.11 27.78
C GLN A 70 -17.31 0.10 26.25
N TYR A 71 -18.48 0.40 25.69
CA TYR A 71 -18.65 0.56 24.24
C TYR A 71 -17.78 1.71 23.69
N LYS A 72 -17.83 2.87 24.34
CA LYS A 72 -17.04 4.04 23.96
C LYS A 72 -15.54 3.77 24.04
N SER A 73 -15.09 3.08 25.08
CA SER A 73 -13.67 2.74 25.26
C SER A 73 -13.19 1.77 24.19
N PHE A 74 -13.93 0.70 23.92
CA PHE A 74 -13.61 -0.27 22.88
C PHE A 74 -13.50 0.36 21.49
N THR A 75 -14.48 1.21 21.13
CA THR A 75 -14.47 1.89 19.83
C THR A 75 -13.31 2.89 19.69
N GLN A 76 -12.95 3.59 20.76
CA GLN A 76 -11.78 4.47 20.77
C GLN A 76 -10.47 3.71 20.62
N GLU A 77 -10.31 2.57 21.30
CA GLU A 77 -9.13 1.72 21.21
C GLU A 77 -8.93 1.18 19.79
N GLU A 78 -9.99 0.71 19.14
CA GLU A 78 -9.89 0.19 17.78
C GLU A 78 -9.53 1.31 16.78
N LEU A 79 -10.09 2.52 16.93
CA LEU A 79 -9.73 3.67 16.10
C LEU A 79 -8.27 4.09 16.28
N ILE A 80 -7.75 4.04 17.52
CA ILE A 80 -6.34 4.30 17.82
C ILE A 80 -5.46 3.23 17.19
N SER A 81 -5.83 1.96 17.32
CA SER A 81 -5.13 0.83 16.71
C SER A 81 -5.04 0.97 15.20
N MET A 82 -6.16 1.28 14.54
CA MET A 82 -6.22 1.55 13.10
C MET A 82 -5.30 2.68 12.69
N ARG A 83 -5.38 3.82 13.40
CA ARG A 83 -4.49 4.95 13.13
C ARG A 83 -3.04 4.52 13.25
N ASN A 84 -2.65 3.91 14.37
CA ASN A 84 -1.27 3.52 14.62
C ASN A 84 -0.76 2.52 13.57
N GLY A 85 -1.60 1.57 13.14
CA GLY A 85 -1.29 0.66 12.04
C GLY A 85 -1.03 1.43 10.73
N ALA A 86 -1.88 2.41 10.40
CA ALA A 86 -1.71 3.24 9.20
C ALA A 86 -0.37 4.00 9.20
N LEU A 87 -0.03 4.59 10.34
CA LEU A 87 1.23 5.33 10.50
C LEU A 87 2.43 4.39 10.38
N ALA A 88 2.37 3.23 11.03
CA ALA A 88 3.43 2.23 10.96
C ALA A 88 3.65 1.73 9.52
N THR A 89 2.57 1.48 8.77
CA THR A 89 2.68 1.10 7.35
C THR A 89 3.39 2.18 6.53
N LEU A 90 3.05 3.45 6.73
CA LEU A 90 3.75 4.54 6.04
C LEU A 90 5.21 4.67 6.48
N ASP A 91 5.52 4.41 7.75
CA ASP A 91 6.90 4.41 8.24
C ASP A 91 7.76 3.33 7.59
N VAL A 92 7.19 2.14 7.35
CA VAL A 92 7.88 1.07 6.60
C VAL A 92 8.13 1.48 5.15
N VAL A 93 7.13 2.07 4.49
CA VAL A 93 7.20 2.37 3.05
C VAL A 93 8.04 3.62 2.73
N LEU A 94 7.99 4.63 3.60
CA LEU A 94 8.53 5.98 3.34
C LEU A 94 9.70 6.35 4.26
N GLY A 95 9.93 5.58 5.31
CA GLY A 95 10.93 5.82 6.34
C GLY A 95 10.32 6.24 7.67
N GLN A 96 11.06 5.97 8.75
CA GLN A 96 10.61 6.19 10.12
C GLN A 96 10.15 7.63 10.39
N GLY A 97 8.98 7.80 11.00
CA GLY A 97 8.38 9.09 11.36
C GLY A 97 7.60 9.77 10.23
N GLU A 98 7.63 9.24 9.01
CA GLU A 98 6.91 9.79 7.87
C GLU A 98 5.39 9.59 7.98
N GLY A 99 4.94 8.50 8.60
CA GLY A 99 3.53 8.26 8.91
C GLY A 99 2.94 9.39 9.74
N GLN A 100 3.57 9.73 10.86
CA GLN A 100 3.14 10.83 11.72
C GLN A 100 3.19 12.19 10.99
N ARG A 101 4.27 12.46 10.25
CA ARG A 101 4.40 13.71 9.47
C ARG A 101 3.25 13.87 8.46
N ILE A 102 2.92 12.79 7.74
CA ILE A 102 1.85 12.79 6.74
C ILE A 102 0.48 12.95 7.42
N TYR A 103 0.27 12.27 8.54
CA TYR A 103 -0.94 12.42 9.35
C TYR A 103 -1.16 13.86 9.81
N ASP A 104 -0.13 14.50 10.37
CA ASP A 104 -0.20 15.90 10.80
C ASP A 104 -0.42 16.85 9.61
N HIS A 105 0.23 16.61 8.46
CA HIS A 105 0.04 17.39 7.25
C HIS A 105 -1.41 17.36 6.73
N TYR A 106 -2.07 16.21 6.82
CA TYR A 106 -3.47 16.05 6.42
C TYR A 106 -4.46 16.31 7.56
N GLY A 107 -4.08 17.10 8.56
CA GLY A 107 -4.98 17.55 9.62
C GLY A 107 -5.42 16.42 10.55
N GLN A 108 -4.52 15.48 10.85
CA GLN A 108 -4.75 14.37 11.77
C GLN A 108 -5.91 13.45 11.34
N SER A 109 -6.08 13.31 10.02
CA SER A 109 -7.12 12.48 9.41
C SER A 109 -6.60 11.08 9.09
N THR A 110 -7.03 10.08 9.88
CA THR A 110 -6.72 8.66 9.61
C THR A 110 -7.25 8.24 8.24
N LYS A 111 -8.41 8.79 7.82
CA LYS A 111 -8.98 8.53 6.49
C LYS A 111 -8.08 9.03 5.36
N ALA A 112 -7.46 10.20 5.53
CA ALA A 112 -6.51 10.72 4.55
C ALA A 112 -5.27 9.84 4.45
N VAL A 113 -4.72 9.39 5.59
CA VAL A 113 -3.59 8.45 5.64
C VAL A 113 -3.93 7.14 4.92
N ASN A 114 -5.11 6.56 5.19
CA ASN A 114 -5.56 5.34 4.50
C ASN A 114 -5.68 5.54 2.98
N THR A 115 -6.15 6.72 2.56
CA THR A 115 -6.24 7.07 1.14
C THR A 115 -4.86 7.12 0.49
N VAL A 116 -3.85 7.67 1.19
CA VAL A 116 -2.46 7.67 0.72
C VAL A 116 -1.94 6.24 0.53
N ILE A 117 -2.19 5.34 1.49
CA ILE A 117 -1.77 3.93 1.40
C ILE A 117 -2.42 3.24 0.19
N GLY A 118 -3.72 3.44 -0.04
CA GLY A 118 -4.42 2.88 -1.20
C GLY A 118 -3.91 3.40 -2.55
N LEU A 119 -3.56 4.69 -2.61
CA LEU A 119 -2.95 5.30 -3.80
C LEU A 119 -1.54 4.76 -4.05
N LEU A 120 -0.72 4.62 -3.00
CA LEU A 120 0.62 4.03 -3.09
C LEU A 120 0.55 2.63 -3.70
N ARG A 121 -0.28 1.76 -3.16
CA ARG A 121 -0.49 0.41 -3.70
C ARG A 121 -0.87 0.44 -5.18
N THR A 122 -1.88 1.25 -5.52
CA THR A 122 -2.37 1.35 -6.90
C THR A 122 -1.27 1.78 -7.88
N GLU A 123 -0.44 2.75 -7.49
CA GLU A 123 0.64 3.24 -8.33
C GLU A 123 1.81 2.25 -8.45
N LEU A 124 2.14 1.53 -7.39
CA LEU A 124 3.17 0.49 -7.43
C LEU A 124 2.71 -0.75 -8.23
N ASP A 125 1.45 -1.17 -8.07
CA ASP A 125 0.85 -2.28 -8.85
C ASP A 125 0.85 -2.01 -10.36
N LYS A 126 0.60 -0.75 -10.77
CA LYS A 126 0.64 -0.35 -12.19
C LYS A 126 2.01 -0.59 -12.81
N VAL A 127 3.10 -0.39 -12.07
CA VAL A 127 4.46 -0.63 -12.57
C VAL A 127 4.62 -2.10 -12.99
N MET A 128 4.07 -3.03 -12.21
CA MET A 128 4.12 -4.46 -12.53
C MET A 128 3.24 -4.81 -13.74
N VAL A 129 2.05 -4.22 -13.84
CA VAL A 129 1.14 -4.44 -14.99
C VAL A 129 1.73 -3.90 -16.31
N GLU A 130 2.31 -2.70 -16.29
CA GLU A 130 2.93 -2.09 -17.47
C GLU A 130 4.12 -2.90 -17.98
N ARG A 131 4.91 -3.46 -17.06
CA ARG A 131 6.02 -4.37 -17.40
C ARG A 131 5.53 -5.66 -18.04
N LYS A 132 4.50 -6.29 -17.49
CA LYS A 132 3.89 -7.49 -18.09
C LYS A 132 3.46 -7.21 -19.53
N LYS A 133 2.78 -6.09 -19.77
CA LYS A 133 2.37 -5.66 -21.12
C LYS A 133 3.55 -5.38 -22.05
N ALA A 134 4.63 -4.78 -21.56
CA ALA A 134 5.83 -4.52 -22.35
C ALA A 134 6.56 -5.81 -22.76
N ALA A 135 6.68 -6.77 -21.82
CA ALA A 135 7.23 -8.09 -22.09
C ALA A 135 6.36 -8.84 -23.12
N ASP A 136 5.05 -8.91 -22.91
CA ASP A 136 4.11 -9.60 -23.81
C ASP A 136 4.14 -9.02 -25.23
N LYS A 137 4.21 -7.69 -25.37
CA LYS A 137 4.40 -7.02 -26.67
C LYS A 137 5.70 -7.47 -27.36
N HIS A 138 6.81 -7.53 -26.63
CA HIS A 138 8.10 -7.96 -27.17
C HIS A 138 8.04 -9.42 -27.68
N TYR A 139 7.41 -10.33 -26.92
CA TYR A 139 7.24 -11.73 -27.36
C TYR A 139 6.28 -11.87 -28.55
N SER A 140 5.16 -11.13 -28.56
CA SER A 140 4.19 -11.17 -29.66
C SER A 140 4.77 -10.67 -31.00
N ASN A 141 5.61 -9.63 -30.96
CA ASN A 141 6.28 -9.09 -32.15
C ASN A 141 7.36 -10.03 -32.69
N ARG A 142 8.05 -10.76 -31.79
CA ARG A 142 9.02 -11.79 -32.16
C ARG A 142 8.34 -12.98 -32.86
N HIS A 143 7.15 -13.35 -32.43
CA HIS A 143 6.35 -14.41 -33.08
C HIS A 143 5.80 -14.00 -34.46
N LYS A 144 5.46 -12.72 -34.68
CA LYS A 144 5.02 -12.22 -35.99
C LYS A 144 6.15 -12.15 -37.02
N ASN A 145 7.37 -11.80 -36.61
CA ASN A 145 8.53 -11.74 -37.52
C ASN A 145 9.06 -13.12 -37.93
N ASN A 146 8.90 -14.15 -37.09
CA ASN A 146 9.25 -15.53 -37.45
C ASN A 146 8.26 -16.20 -38.41
N LYS A 147 7.05 -15.65 -38.62
CA LYS A 147 6.08 -16.14 -39.61
C LYS A 147 6.26 -15.54 -41.01
N LYS A 148 7.19 -14.59 -41.18
CA LYS A 148 7.51 -13.93 -42.47
C LYS A 148 8.84 -14.37 -43.07
N LYS A 149 9.47 -15.41 -42.52
CA LYS A 149 10.65 -16.07 -43.09
C LYS A 149 10.28 -17.43 -43.64
#